data_AF-A0A158PT40-F1
#
_entry.id   AF-A0A158PT40-F1
#
_cell.length_a   1.000
_cell.length_b   1.000
_cell.length_c   1.000
_cell.angle_alpha   90.00
_cell.angle_beta   90.00
_cell.angle_gamma   90.00
#
_symmetry.space_group_name_H-M   'P 1'
#
loop_
_entity.id
_entity.type
_entity.pdbx_description
1 polymer ?
#
loop_
_entity_poly.entity_id
_entity_poly.type
_entity_poly.pdbx_seq_one_letter_code
_entity_poly.pdbx_strand_id
1 'polypeptide(L)'
;MPTMLIALPLYLLAFLGVCLAFPKNANLKPTNGATYLSPSLSIWLIIGMLICIGDSCWNTLRTAVLTKMYDRESSSQIFALSKFFQSTTTCASFFYSSILDLHTQMIILAVSLIAASICFTIAWKIHLREIEIAASAKHTTSISIVCGNNNP
;
A
#
# COMPACT_ATOMS: atom_id res chain seq x y z
N MET A 1 2.11 -12.30 4.66
CA MET A 1 2.00 -11.00 5.34
C MET A 1 3.34 -10.45 5.88
N PRO A 2 4.46 -10.41 5.12
CA PRO A 2 5.68 -9.68 5.55
C PRO A 2 5.75 -8.24 5.02
N THR A 3 4.97 -7.90 3.99
CA THR A 3 5.08 -6.63 3.26
C THR A 3 4.48 -5.42 3.97
N MET A 4 3.40 -5.58 4.74
CA MET A 4 2.81 -4.50 5.56
C MET A 4 3.74 -4.03 6.68
N LEU A 5 4.51 -4.97 7.25
CA LEU A 5 5.53 -4.70 8.28
C LEU A 5 6.72 -3.91 7.73
N ILE A 6 7.00 -4.00 6.43
CA ILE A 6 8.07 -3.24 5.75
C ILE A 6 7.59 -1.84 5.32
N ALA A 7 6.30 -1.69 5.00
CA ALA A 7 5.73 -0.40 4.60
C ALA A 7 5.70 0.62 5.75
N LEU A 8 5.48 0.16 6.99
CA LEU A 8 5.39 1.00 8.18
C LEU A 8 6.69 1.75 8.53
N PRO A 9 7.88 1.11 8.57
CA PRO A 9 9.14 1.82 8.77
C PRO A 9 9.50 2.72 7.58
N LEU A 10 9.12 2.36 6.34
CA LEU A 10 9.33 3.22 5.19
C LEU A 10 8.47 4.50 5.24
N TYR A 11 7.24 4.41 5.73
CA TYR A 11 6.39 5.57 5.93
C TYR A 11 6.88 6.48 7.06
N LEU A 12 7.33 5.89 8.16
CA LEU A 12 8.01 6.62 9.24
C LEU A 12 9.25 7.35 8.72
N LEU A 13 10.05 6.69 7.90
CA LEU A 13 11.29 7.24 7.37
C LEU A 13 11.05 8.28 6.26
N ALA A 14 10.00 8.12 5.47
CA ALA A 14 9.53 9.13 4.53
C ALA A 14 9.00 10.38 5.26
N PHE A 15 8.21 10.19 6.32
CA PHE A 15 7.72 11.30 7.15
C PHE A 15 8.87 12.04 7.84
N LEU A 16 9.86 11.30 8.37
CA LEU A 16 11.08 11.87 8.93
C LEU A 16 11.91 12.63 7.87
N GLY A 17 12.05 12.05 6.67
CA GLY A 17 12.76 12.64 5.54
C GLY A 17 12.09 13.93 5.04
N VAL A 18 10.76 13.97 4.98
CA VAL A 18 10.00 15.17 4.59
C VAL A 18 10.10 16.26 5.67
N CYS A 19 10.02 15.91 6.96
CA CYS A 19 10.23 16.85 8.06
C CYS A 19 11.67 17.39 8.12
N LEU A 20 12.66 16.60 7.70
CA LEU A 20 14.06 17.03 7.62
C LEU A 20 14.38 17.84 6.36
N ALA A 21 13.76 17.48 5.22
CA ALA A 21 13.95 18.18 3.95
C ALA A 21 13.19 19.52 3.88
N PHE A 22 12.07 19.64 4.60
CA PHE A 22 11.27 20.87 4.71
C PHE A 22 11.22 21.36 6.17
N PRO A 23 12.08 22.30 6.59
CA PRO A 23 11.87 23.00 7.83
C PRO A 23 10.56 23.80 7.77
N LYS A 24 9.86 23.88 8.90
CA LYS A 24 8.48 24.40 9.11
C LYS A 24 8.17 25.82 8.57
N ASN A 25 9.14 26.52 7.98
CA ASN A 25 9.06 27.94 7.63
C ASN A 25 9.44 28.25 6.16
N ALA A 26 9.53 27.26 5.27
CA ALA A 26 10.06 27.47 3.92
C ALA A 26 9.02 27.76 2.81
N ASN A 27 7.73 27.53 3.03
CA ASN A 27 6.78 27.52 1.91
C ASN A 27 6.18 28.90 1.53
N LEU A 28 6.35 29.96 2.34
CA LEU A 28 5.66 31.25 2.06
C LEU A 28 6.53 32.51 2.13
N LYS A 29 7.81 32.44 2.49
CA LYS A 29 8.72 33.61 2.49
C LYS A 29 10.18 33.19 2.32
N PRO A 30 11.01 33.93 1.55
CA PRO A 30 12.46 33.74 1.59
C PRO A 30 12.92 34.17 2.98
N THR A 31 13.24 33.20 3.84
CA THR A 31 13.69 33.49 5.20
C THR A 31 15.16 33.11 5.35
N ASN A 32 15.96 34.10 5.74
CA ASN A 32 17.39 33.98 6.06
C ASN A 32 17.60 33.39 7.47
N GLY A 33 16.80 32.38 7.85
CA GLY A 33 16.83 31.75 9.17
C GLY A 33 17.58 30.42 9.11
N ALA A 34 18.58 30.25 9.98
CA ALA A 34 19.52 29.14 10.00
C ALA A 34 18.88 27.77 9.73
N THR A 35 19.13 27.24 8.53
CA THR A 35 18.80 25.86 8.16
C THR A 35 19.66 24.92 9.01
N TYR A 36 19.02 24.01 9.76
CA TYR A 36 19.73 23.07 10.65
C TYR A 36 20.60 22.04 9.87
N LEU A 37 20.43 21.94 8.55
CA LEU A 37 21.21 21.12 7.63
C LEU A 37 21.42 21.90 6.33
N SER A 38 22.66 22.09 5.89
CA SER A 38 22.90 22.69 4.57
C SER A 38 22.18 21.84 3.51
N PRO A 39 21.27 22.40 2.70
CA PRO A 39 20.46 21.63 1.76
C PRO A 39 21.40 20.99 0.72
N SER A 40 21.76 19.73 0.95
CA SER A 40 22.64 18.96 0.07
C SER A 40 21.83 18.03 -0.80
N LEU A 41 22.12 18.04 -2.10
CA LEU A 41 21.45 17.23 -3.12
C LEU A 41 21.42 15.74 -2.75
N SER A 42 22.49 15.25 -2.12
CA SER A 42 22.63 13.85 -1.68
C SER A 42 21.53 13.41 -0.72
N ILE A 43 21.12 14.26 0.21
CA ILE A 43 20.07 13.93 1.20
C ILE A 43 18.72 13.79 0.51
N TRP A 44 18.41 14.70 -0.40
CA TRP A 44 17.20 14.65 -1.22
C TRP A 44 17.14 13.39 -2.08
N LEU A 45 18.26 13.01 -2.70
CA LEU A 45 18.36 11.78 -3.48
C LEU A 45 18.13 10.54 -2.60
N ILE A 46 18.72 10.48 -1.41
CA ILE A 46 18.54 9.35 -0.50
C ILE A 46 17.08 9.23 -0.06
N ILE A 47 16.43 10.34 0.29
CA ILE A 47 15.01 10.35 0.69
C ILE A 47 14.11 9.90 -0.48
N GLY A 48 14.34 10.45 -1.68
CA GLY A 48 13.60 10.07 -2.88
C GLY A 48 13.75 8.59 -3.23
N MET A 49 14.98 8.05 -3.14
CA MET A 49 15.25 6.63 -3.34
C MET A 49 14.46 5.75 -2.36
N LEU A 50 14.44 6.13 -1.09
CA LEU A 50 13.71 5.40 -0.05
C LEU A 50 12.20 5.40 -0.25
N ILE A 51 11.64 6.55 -0.63
CA ILE A 51 10.21 6.69 -0.96
C ILE A 51 9.87 5.82 -2.17
N CYS A 52 10.69 5.85 -3.23
CA CYS A 52 10.48 5.05 -4.44
C CYS A 52 10.53 3.54 -4.17
N ILE A 53 11.42 3.08 -3.28
CA ILE A 53 11.47 1.67 -2.85
C ILE A 53 10.14 1.26 -2.19
N GLY A 54 9.53 2.16 -1.42
CA GLY A 54 8.24 1.92 -0.76
C GLY A 54 7.07 1.83 -1.72
N ASP A 55 6.99 2.76 -2.68
CA ASP A 55 5.94 2.74 -3.69
C ASP A 55 6.00 1.46 -4.55
N SER A 56 7.21 1.04 -4.92
CA SER A 56 7.42 -0.22 -5.66
C SER A 56 6.94 -1.44 -4.87
N CYS A 57 7.27 -1.51 -3.57
CA CYS A 57 6.80 -2.59 -2.70
C CYS A 57 5.26 -2.65 -2.63
N TRP A 58 4.59 -1.49 -2.54
CA TRP A 58 3.14 -1.43 -2.51
C TRP A 58 2.49 -1.87 -3.83
N ASN A 59 3.09 -1.49 -4.95
CA ASN A 59 2.64 -1.92 -6.28
C ASN A 59 2.81 -3.44 -6.49
N THR A 60 3.89 -4.04 -5.99
CA THR A 60 4.06 -5.50 -5.97
C THR A 60 3.05 -6.17 -5.05
N LEU A 61 2.79 -5.60 -3.87
CA LEU A 61 1.80 -6.12 -2.93
C LEU A 61 0.40 -6.17 -3.56
N ARG A 62 -0.04 -5.07 -4.19
CA ARG A 62 -1.33 -5.00 -4.89
C ARG A 62 -1.44 -6.12 -5.93
N THR A 63 -0.41 -6.29 -6.74
CA THR A 63 -0.38 -7.31 -7.80
C THR A 63 -0.41 -8.73 -7.23
N ALA A 64 0.37 -9.00 -6.17
CA ALA A 64 0.40 -10.30 -5.52
C ALA A 64 -0.95 -10.69 -4.91
N VAL A 65 -1.67 -9.72 -4.35
CA VAL A 65 -3.00 -9.92 -3.75
C VAL A 65 -4.03 -10.25 -4.80
N LEU A 66 -4.04 -9.49 -5.91
CA LEU A 66 -4.96 -9.71 -7.02
C LEU A 66 -4.80 -11.12 -7.61
N THR A 67 -3.55 -11.54 -7.80
CA THR A 67 -3.21 -12.88 -8.29
C THR A 67 -3.56 -14.00 -7.30
N LYS A 68 -3.70 -13.70 -6.00
CA LYS A 68 -4.10 -14.67 -4.99
C LYS A 68 -5.62 -14.79 -4.83
N MET A 69 -6.35 -13.70 -5.05
CA MET A 69 -7.82 -13.67 -4.86
C MET A 69 -8.62 -14.20 -6.04
N TYR A 70 -8.06 -14.14 -7.26
CA TYR A 70 -8.80 -14.47 -8.48
C TYR A 70 -8.13 -15.58 -9.27
N ASP A 71 -8.95 -16.45 -9.85
CA ASP A 71 -8.48 -17.54 -10.71
C ASP A 71 -7.83 -16.97 -11.99
N ARG A 72 -6.94 -17.75 -12.60
CA ARG A 72 -6.02 -17.29 -13.65
C ARG A 72 -6.75 -16.76 -14.89
N GLU A 73 -7.96 -17.24 -15.14
CA GLU A 73 -8.81 -16.80 -16.24
C GLU A 73 -9.38 -15.39 -16.00
N SER A 74 -9.83 -15.11 -14.77
CA SER A 74 -10.39 -13.81 -14.37
C SER A 74 -9.34 -12.75 -13.95
N SER A 75 -8.12 -13.16 -13.64
CA SER A 75 -7.05 -12.28 -13.14
C SER A 75 -6.65 -11.17 -14.14
N SER A 76 -6.72 -11.45 -15.45
CA SER A 76 -6.35 -10.50 -16.51
C SER A 76 -7.24 -9.24 -16.54
N GLN A 77 -8.56 -9.42 -16.42
CA GLN A 77 -9.52 -8.31 -16.40
C GLN A 77 -9.35 -7.43 -15.16
N ILE A 78 -9.05 -8.04 -14.02
CA ILE A 78 -8.95 -7.35 -12.75
C ILE A 78 -7.63 -6.57 -12.67
N PHE A 79 -6.56 -7.12 -13.26
CA PHE A 79 -5.32 -6.39 -13.45
C PHE A 79 -5.51 -5.18 -14.36
N ALA A 80 -6.26 -5.31 -15.46
CA ALA A 80 -6.61 -4.20 -16.33
C ALA A 80 -7.42 -3.12 -15.60
N LEU A 81 -8.44 -3.52 -14.83
CA LEU A 81 -9.24 -2.59 -14.02
C LEU A 81 -8.39 -1.86 -12.97
N SER A 82 -7.45 -2.57 -12.33
CA SER A 82 -6.53 -1.95 -11.37
C SER A 82 -5.62 -0.91 -12.01
N LYS A 83 -5.15 -1.15 -13.24
CA LYS A 83 -4.34 -0.20 -14.02
C LYS A 83 -5.15 1.00 -14.50
N PHE A 84 -6.43 0.80 -14.81
CA PHE A 84 -7.36 1.88 -15.13
C PHE A 84 -7.53 2.83 -13.93
N PHE A 85 -7.85 2.32 -12.74
CA PHE A 85 -7.96 3.18 -11.55
C PHE A 85 -6.65 3.87 -11.18
N GLN A 86 -5.50 3.22 -11.40
CA GLN A 86 -4.20 3.84 -11.20
C GLN A 86 -4.03 5.06 -12.12
N SER A 87 -4.32 4.94 -13.41
CA SER A 87 -4.18 6.07 -14.35
C SER A 87 -5.20 7.18 -14.08
N THR A 88 -6.45 6.84 -13.72
CA THR A 88 -7.46 7.82 -13.29
C THR A 88 -6.98 8.60 -12.08
N THR A 89 -6.39 7.92 -11.08
CA THR A 89 -5.86 8.58 -9.88
C THR A 89 -4.70 9.50 -10.23
N THR A 90 -3.76 9.07 -11.08
CA THR A 90 -2.65 9.93 -11.55
C THR A 90 -3.17 11.15 -12.31
N CYS A 91 -4.17 10.97 -13.17
CA CYS A 91 -4.83 12.06 -13.88
C CYS A 91 -5.45 13.06 -12.89
N ALA A 92 -6.20 12.56 -11.90
CA ALA A 92 -6.75 13.40 -10.84
C ALA A 92 -5.65 14.15 -10.07
N SER A 93 -4.55 13.48 -9.71
CA SER A 93 -3.41 14.10 -9.04
C SER A 93 -2.82 15.26 -9.84
N PHE A 94 -2.74 15.18 -11.17
CA PHE A 94 -2.28 16.29 -12.00
C PHE A 94 -3.26 17.47 -12.02
N PHE A 95 -4.57 17.23 -12.03
CA PHE A 95 -5.56 18.30 -11.89
C PHE A 95 -5.44 19.01 -10.54
N TYR A 96 -5.30 18.26 -9.46
CA TYR A 96 -5.11 18.83 -8.11
C TYR A 96 -3.76 19.53 -7.93
N SER A 97 -2.71 19.07 -8.63
CA SER A 97 -1.37 19.66 -8.54
C SER A 97 -1.30 21.12 -8.99
N SER A 98 -2.25 21.59 -9.80
CA SER A 98 -2.30 22.99 -10.24
C SER A 98 -2.79 23.95 -9.14
N ILE A 99 -3.43 23.44 -8.08
CA ILE A 99 -4.14 24.24 -7.07
C ILE A 99 -3.55 24.04 -5.65
N LEU A 100 -2.84 22.92 -5.40
CA LEU A 100 -2.47 22.48 -4.05
C LEU A 100 -0.97 22.59 -3.75
N ASP A 101 -0.68 23.03 -2.53
CA ASP A 101 0.67 23.06 -1.94
C ASP A 101 1.24 21.65 -1.73
N LEU A 102 2.57 21.49 -1.92
CA LEU A 102 3.32 20.24 -1.78
C LEU A 102 3.01 19.51 -0.46
N HIS A 103 2.83 20.26 0.63
CA HIS A 103 2.55 19.70 1.94
C HIS A 103 1.19 18.99 1.98
N THR A 104 0.20 19.49 1.23
CA THR A 104 -1.14 18.90 1.20
C THR A 104 -1.16 17.60 0.42
N GLN A 105 -0.37 17.50 -0.67
CA GLN A 105 -0.23 16.26 -1.44
C GLN A 105 0.37 15.12 -0.60
N MET A 106 1.35 15.43 0.26
CA MET A 106 1.96 14.46 1.17
C MET A 106 0.97 13.93 2.22
N ILE A 107 0.11 14.79 2.79
CA ILE A 107 -0.93 14.37 3.74
C ILE A 107 -1.95 13.45 3.06
N ILE A 108 -2.40 13.80 1.86
CA ILE A 108 -3.35 12.98 1.10
C ILE A 108 -2.76 11.60 0.79
N LEU A 109 -1.49 11.54 0.40
CA LEU A 109 -0.78 10.28 0.17
C LEU A 109 -0.74 9.44 1.45
N ALA A 110 -0.41 10.04 2.60
CA ALA A 110 -0.33 9.33 3.87
C ALA A 110 -1.68 8.78 4.35
N VAL A 111 -2.74 9.59 4.28
CA VAL A 111 -4.09 9.17 4.67
C VAL A 111 -4.59 8.05 3.76
N SER A 112 -4.40 8.18 2.44
CA SER A 112 -4.83 7.14 1.49
C SER A 112 -4.09 5.82 1.73
N LEU A 113 -2.83 5.86 2.16
CA LEU A 113 -2.07 4.65 2.44
C LEU A 113 -2.48 3.97 3.75
N ILE A 114 -2.80 4.74 4.79
CA ILE A 114 -3.38 4.21 6.04
C ILE A 114 -4.73 3.54 5.74
N ALA A 115 -5.60 4.21 4.98
CA ALA A 115 -6.89 3.66 4.56
C ALA A 115 -6.71 2.36 3.74
N ALA A 116 -5.77 2.35 2.80
CA ALA A 116 -5.45 1.16 2.02
C ALA A 116 -4.94 0.00 2.89
N SER A 117 -4.10 0.29 3.90
CA SER A 117 -3.60 -0.71 4.85
C SER A 117 -4.72 -1.34 5.71
N ILE A 118 -5.65 -0.51 6.20
CA ILE A 118 -6.82 -0.98 6.96
C ILE A 118 -7.72 -1.85 6.07
N CYS A 119 -8.07 -1.35 4.88
CA CYS A 119 -8.88 -2.09 3.90
C CYS A 119 -8.24 -3.45 3.57
N PHE A 120 -6.92 -3.46 3.34
CA PHE A 120 -6.18 -4.68 3.08
C PHE A 120 -6.22 -5.68 4.24
N THR A 121 -6.06 -5.21 5.47
CA THR A 121 -6.14 -6.06 6.66
C THR A 121 -7.51 -6.70 6.81
N ILE A 122 -8.57 -5.95 6.53
CA ILE A 122 -9.94 -6.47 6.54
C ILE A 122 -10.13 -7.52 5.44
N ALA A 123 -9.76 -7.19 4.20
CA ALA A 123 -9.87 -8.09 3.06
C ALA A 123 -9.10 -9.41 3.28
N TRP A 124 -7.90 -9.32 3.87
CA TRP A 124 -7.11 -10.50 4.21
C TRP A 124 -7.78 -11.36 5.30
N LYS A 125 -8.32 -10.73 6.35
CA LYS A 125 -9.04 -11.46 7.40
C LYS A 125 -10.24 -12.22 6.84
N ILE A 126 -10.99 -11.61 5.93
CA ILE A 126 -12.12 -12.26 5.25
C ILE A 126 -11.62 -13.47 4.45
N HIS A 127 -10.59 -13.29 3.63
CA HIS A 127 -10.03 -14.38 2.83
C HIS A 127 -9.51 -15.55 3.69
N LEU A 128 -8.89 -15.27 4.84
CA LEU A 128 -8.41 -16.31 5.74
C LEU A 128 -9.57 -17.12 6.34
N ARG A 129 -10.70 -16.46 6.66
CA ARG A 129 -11.90 -17.16 7.12
C ARG A 129 -12.47 -18.11 6.07
N GLU A 130 -12.50 -17.71 4.80
CA GLU A 130 -12.95 -18.57 3.71
C GLU A 130 -12.10 -19.84 3.60
N ILE A 131 -10.78 -19.71 3.77
CA ILE A 131 -9.86 -20.86 3.78
C ILE A 131 -10.10 -21.76 4.99
N GLU A 132 -10.31 -21.20 6.18
CA GLU A 132 -10.61 -21.96 7.39
C GLU A 132 -11.94 -22.72 7.28
N ILE A 133 -12.98 -22.09 6.71
CA ILE A 133 -14.28 -22.71 6.47
C ILE A 133 -14.15 -23.85 5.45
N ALA A 134 -13.42 -23.63 4.35
CA ALA A 134 -13.16 -24.67 3.35
C ALA A 134 -12.35 -25.85 3.93
N ALA A 135 -11.37 -25.57 4.80
CA ALA A 135 -10.61 -26.61 5.51
C ALA A 135 -11.49 -27.42 6.47
N SER A 136 -12.38 -26.75 7.22
CA SER A 136 -13.34 -27.40 8.11
C SER A 136 -14.34 -28.27 7.33
N ALA A 137 -14.84 -27.79 6.19
CA ALA A 137 -15.76 -28.55 5.33
C ALA A 137 -15.08 -29.83 4.79
N LYS A 138 -13.82 -29.73 4.35
CA LYS A 138 -13.06 -30.89 3.85
C LYS A 138 -12.82 -31.94 4.94
N HIS A 139 -12.59 -31.52 6.18
CA HIS A 139 -12.45 -32.41 7.33
C HIS A 139 -13.77 -33.14 7.66
N THR A 140 -14.91 -32.44 7.67
CA THR A 140 -16.24 -33.03 7.91
C THR A 140 -16.65 -34.02 6.81
N THR A 141 -16.35 -33.74 5.54
CA THR A 141 -16.61 -34.66 4.43
C THR A 141 -15.77 -35.93 4.53
N SER A 142 -14.50 -35.82 4.94
CA SER A 142 -13.62 -36.99 5.09
C SER A 142 -14.08 -37.91 6.23
N ILE A 143 -14.58 -37.35 7.34
CA ILE A 143 -15.18 -38.15 8.43
C ILE A 143 -16.46 -38.84 7.96
N SER A 144 -17.33 -38.16 7.19
CA SER A 144 -18.57 -38.75 6.68
C SER A 144 -18.33 -39.90 5.71
N ILE A 145 -17.31 -39.82 4.84
CA ILE A 145 -16.92 -40.91 3.94
C ILE A 145 -16.38 -42.12 4.72
N VAL A 146 -15.56 -41.89 5.76
CA VAL A 146 -15.03 -42.98 6.61
C VAL A 146 -16.12 -43.64 7.44
N CYS A 147 -17.07 -42.88 8.00
CA CYS A 147 -18.20 -43.44 8.74
C CYS A 147 -19.23 -44.14 7.84
N GLY A 148 -19.48 -43.65 6.62
CA GLY A 148 -20.38 -44.27 5.66
C GLY A 148 -19.86 -45.59 5.07
N ASN A 149 -18.54 -45.77 5.01
CA ASN A 149 -17.89 -46.98 4.49
C ASN A 149 -17.67 -48.09 5.55
N ASN A 150 -18.09 -47.86 6.80
CA ASN A 150 -17.97 -48.80 7.91
C ASN A 150 -19.31 -49.39 8.38
N ASN A 151 -20.38 -49.25 7.60
CA ASN A 151 -21.61 -50.01 7.83
C ASN A 151 -21.54 -51.31 7.00
N PRO A 152 -21.43 -52.49 7.65
CA PRO A 152 -21.29 -53.79 6.97
C PRO A 152 -22.54 -54.23 6.20
#